data_AF-A0A1S1PJC2-F1
#
_entry.id   AF-A0A1S1PJC2-F1
#
_cell.length_a   1.000
_cell.length_b   1.000
_cell.length_c   1.000
_cell.angle_alpha   90.00
_cell.angle_beta   90.00
_cell.angle_gamma   90.00
#
_symmetry.space_group_name_H-M   'P 1'
#
loop_
_entity.id
_entity.type
_entity.pdbx_description
1 polymer ?
#
loop_
_entity_poly.entity_id
_entity_poly.type
_entity_poly.pdbx_seq_one_letter_code
_entity_poly.pdbx_strand_id
1 'polypeptide(L)' 'MREGGSGVGGGWVPPDTPAGPAAWTSYQDSLHRLLLAAPNGPTGERLVGELVYLDPRSVVALADILCRRRPARA' A
#
# COMPACT_ATOMS: atom_id res chain seq x y z
N MET A 1 -14.16 28.62 -29.91
CA MET A 1 -14.40 28.84 -28.47
C MET A 1 -15.44 27.84 -27.99
N ARG A 2 -15.01 26.72 -27.39
CA ARG A 2 -15.64 26.00 -26.28
C ARG A 2 -14.82 24.75 -26.01
N GLU A 3 -14.14 24.76 -24.87
CA GLU A 3 -13.46 23.62 -24.30
C GLU A 3 -14.49 22.64 -23.74
N GLY A 4 -14.22 21.35 -23.91
CA GLY A 4 -14.98 20.25 -23.34
C GLY A 4 -14.01 19.21 -22.80
N GLY A 5 -13.24 19.60 -21.78
CA GLY A 5 -12.41 18.67 -21.03
C GLY A 5 -13.29 17.69 -20.26
N SER A 6 -13.08 16.39 -20.48
CA SER A 6 -13.48 15.36 -19.54
C SER A 6 -12.23 14.51 -19.31
N GLY A 7 -11.43 14.96 -18.34
CA GLY A 7 -10.29 14.20 -17.87
C GLY A 7 -10.80 12.91 -17.25
N VAL A 8 -10.46 11.78 -17.87
CA VAL A 8 -10.53 10.47 -17.22
C VAL A 8 -9.45 10.46 -16.15
N GLY A 9 -9.77 11.06 -15.00
CA GLY A 9 -9.06 10.86 -13.74
C GLY A 9 -9.42 9.48 -13.25
N GLY A 10 -8.78 8.46 -13.82
CA GLY A 10 -8.84 7.08 -13.34
C GLY A 10 -8.19 7.01 -11.96
N GLY A 11 -8.90 7.47 -10.95
CA GLY A 11 -8.52 7.33 -9.56
C GLY A 11 -8.43 5.84 -9.26
N TRP A 12 -7.21 5.35 -9.05
CA TRP A 12 -7.00 3.98 -8.63
C TRP A 12 -7.81 3.72 -7.35
N VAL A 13 -8.77 2.80 -7.42
CA VAL A 13 -9.58 2.35 -6.29
C VAL A 13 -8.95 1.05 -5.79
N PRO A 14 -8.43 0.99 -4.55
CA PRO A 14 -7.96 -0.27 -3.99
C PRO A 14 -9.11 -1.29 -3.99
N PRO A 15 -8.86 -2.55 -4.34
CA PRO A 15 -9.91 -3.57 -4.29
C PRO A 15 -10.41 -3.71 -2.84
N ASP A 16 -11.73 -3.63 -2.66
CA ASP A 16 -12.44 -3.81 -1.37
C ASP A 16 -12.40 -5.26 -0.85
N THR A 17 -11.42 -6.06 -1.26
CA THR A 17 -11.39 -7.48 -0.93
C THR A 17 -10.64 -7.70 0.39
N PRO A 18 -11.30 -8.23 1.43
CA PRO A 18 -10.63 -8.56 2.67
C PRO A 18 -9.72 -9.78 2.42
N ALA A 19 -8.41 -9.56 2.49
CA ALA A 19 -7.40 -10.62 2.40
C ALA A 19 -6.48 -10.58 3.62
N GLY A 20 -7.05 -10.89 4.79
CA GLY A 20 -6.44 -10.94 6.12
C GLY A 20 -7.50 -11.34 7.15
N PRO A 21 -7.14 -11.73 8.40
CA PRO A 21 -8.04 -12.40 9.36
C PRO A 21 -9.34 -11.62 9.61
N ALA A 22 -10.38 -12.00 8.86
CA ALA A 22 -11.79 -11.62 8.85
C ALA A 22 -12.23 -10.14 9.02
N ALA A 23 -11.38 -9.21 9.44
CA ALA A 23 -11.78 -7.85 9.83
C ALA A 23 -10.73 -6.76 9.58
N TRP A 24 -9.59 -7.08 8.98
CA TRP A 24 -8.55 -6.07 8.73
C TRP A 24 -8.90 -5.20 7.52
N THR A 25 -8.72 -3.89 7.69
CA THR A 25 -8.83 -2.94 6.57
C THR A 25 -7.64 -3.11 5.63
N SER A 26 -7.78 -2.67 4.37
CA SER A 26 -6.68 -2.72 3.39
C SER A 26 -5.43 -2.00 3.88
N TYR A 27 -5.59 -0.94 4.68
CA TYR A 27 -4.48 -0.26 5.35
C TYR A 27 -3.80 -1.16 6.38
N GLN A 28 -4.56 -1.80 7.28
CA GLN A 28 -4.00 -2.68 8.31
C GLN A 28 -3.27 -3.87 7.72
N ASP A 29 -3.83 -4.50 6.68
CA ASP A 29 -3.17 -5.61 5.99
C ASP A 29 -1.90 -5.15 5.27
N SER A 30 -1.95 -4.02 4.56
CA SER A 30 -0.80 -3.45 3.85
C SER A 30 0.32 -3.05 4.81
N LEU A 31 -0.03 -2.36 5.89
CA LEU A 31 0.92 -1.99 6.94
C LEU A 31 1.55 -3.24 7.54
N HIS A 32 0.75 -4.24 7.92
CA HIS A 32 1.28 -5.49 8.47
C HIS A 32 2.28 -6.18 7.53
N ARG A 33 1.98 -6.25 6.22
CA ARG A 33 2.90 -6.81 5.22
C ARG A 33 4.22 -6.03 5.13
N LEU A 34 4.14 -4.69 5.18
CA LEU A 34 5.33 -3.83 5.17
C LEU A 34 6.17 -3.99 6.43
N LEU A 35 5.52 -4.08 7.59
CA LEU A 35 6.18 -4.33 8.87
C LEU A 35 6.91 -5.68 8.87
N LEU A 36 6.29 -6.74 8.33
CA LEU A 36 6.94 -8.05 8.18
C LEU A 36 8.12 -8.05 7.19
N ALA A 37 8.12 -7.13 6.22
CA ALA A 37 9.19 -7.01 5.25
C ALA A 37 10.33 -6.07 5.71
N ALA A 38 10.14 -5.32 6.79
CA ALA A 38 11.12 -4.36 7.28
C ALA A 38 12.40 -5.09 7.72
N PRO A 39 13.60 -4.59 7.34
CA PRO A 39 14.85 -5.20 7.77
C PRO A 39 15.04 -5.00 9.27
N ASN A 40 15.70 -5.93 9.95
CA ASN A 40 16.02 -5.76 11.36
C ASN A 40 17.03 -4.62 11.57
N GLY A 41 16.95 -3.96 12.74
CA GLY A 41 17.89 -2.94 13.18
C GLY A 41 17.42 -1.49 12.93
N PRO A 42 18.32 -0.51 13.11
CA PRO A 42 17.95 0.92 13.20
C PRO A 42 17.25 1.46 11.94
N THR A 43 17.61 0.93 10.77
CA THR A 43 16.99 1.30 9.50
C THR A 43 15.54 0.80 9.43
N GLY A 44 15.28 -0.41 9.94
CA GLY A 44 13.93 -0.95 10.04
C GLY A 44 13.05 -0.14 10.96
N GLU A 45 13.54 0.19 12.15
CA GLU A 45 12.79 0.99 13.12
C GLU A 45 12.40 2.36 12.57
N ARG A 46 13.32 3.03 11.86
CA ARG A 46 13.02 4.29 11.17
C ARG A 46 11.96 4.10 10.10
N LEU A 47 12.07 3.06 9.28
CA LEU A 47 11.07 2.75 8.25
C LEU A 47 9.68 2.50 8.88
N VAL A 48 9.61 1.72 9.95
CA VAL A 48 8.37 1.47 10.69
C VAL A 48 7.77 2.78 11.21
N GLY A 49 8.59 3.65 11.79
CA GLY A 49 8.17 4.97 12.24
C GLY A 49 7.53 5.78 11.12
N GLU A 50 8.21 5.90 9.97
CA GLU A 50 7.70 6.65 8.82
C GLU A 50 6.39 6.05 8.26
N LEU A 51 6.27 4.73 8.18
CA LEU A 51 5.07 4.06 7.68
C LEU A 51 3.80 4.40 8.47
N VAL A 52 3.93 4.64 9.77
CA VAL A 52 2.79 5.01 10.64
C VAL A 52 2.34 6.46 10.40
N TYR A 53 3.23 7.34 9.95
CA TYR A 53 2.93 8.75 9.66
C TYR A 53 2.49 9.00 8.21
N LEU A 54 2.64 8.02 7.32
CA LEU A 54 2.19 8.13 5.94
C LEU A 54 0.67 8.09 5.81
N ASP A 55 0.16 8.78 4.79
CA ASP A 55 -1.24 8.65 4.40
C ASP A 55 -1.60 7.17 4.14
N PRO A 56 -2.73 6.66 4.66
CA PRO A 56 -3.11 5.27 4.51
C PRO A 56 -3.14 4.77 3.07
N ARG A 57 -3.48 5.61 2.08
CA ARG A 57 -3.50 5.23 0.66
C ARG A 57 -2.08 5.04 0.12
N SER A 58 -1.13 5.86 0.56
CA SER A 58 0.28 5.71 0.20
C SER A 58 0.87 4.40 0.73
N VAL A 59 0.49 4.00 1.95
CA VAL A 59 0.90 2.71 2.55
C VAL A 59 0.38 1.53 1.74
N VAL A 60 -0.89 1.56 1.33
CA VAL A 60 -1.48 0.52 0.48
C VAL A 60 -0.79 0.46 -0.89
N ALA A 61 -0.55 1.61 -1.53
CA ALA A 61 0.14 1.67 -2.81
C ALA A 61 1.58 1.12 -2.73
N LEU A 62 2.30 1.43 -1.65
CA LEU A 62 3.65 0.91 -1.42
C LEU A 62 3.65 -0.62 -1.27
N ALA A 63 2.68 -1.16 -0.53
CA ALA A 63 2.52 -2.61 -0.38
C ALA A 63 2.21 -3.29 -1.73
N ASP A 64 1.35 -2.71 -2.57
CA ASP A 64 1.06 -3.23 -3.92
C ASP A 64 2.32 -3.24 -4.82
N ILE A 65 3.10 -2.15 -4.82
CA ILE A 65 4.36 -2.07 -5.57
C ILE A 65 5.33 -3.17 -5.15
N LEU A 66 5.48 -3.41 -3.84
CA LEU A 66 6.37 -4.45 -3.33
C LEU A 66 5.85 -5.87 -3.61
N CYS A 67 4.53 -6.09 -3.54
CA CYS A 67 3.92 -7.37 -3.91
C CYS A 67 4.19 -7.71 -5.37
N ARG A 68 4.07 -6.75 -6.29
CA ARG A 68 4.36 -6.94 -7.72
C ARG A 68 5.83 -7.18 -8.03
N ARG A 69 6.73 -6.64 -7.20
CA ARG A 69 8.18 -6.85 -7.34
C ARG A 69 8.65 -8.20 -6.82
N ARG A 70 7.83 -8.90 -6.03
CA ARG A 70 8.19 -10.24 -5.54
C ARG A 70 8.09 -11.20 -6.75
N PRO A 71 9.19 -11.83 -7.20
CA PRO A 71 9.08 -12.86 -8.22
C PRO A 71 8.13 -13.94 -7.70
N ALA A 72 7.19 -14.39 -8.55
CA ALA A 72 6.35 -15.53 -8.26
C ALA A 72 7.28 -16.65 -7.76
N ARG A 73 7.13 -17.07 -6.51
CA ARG A 73 7.92 -18.18 -5.96
C ARG A 73 7.73 -19.36 -6.91
N ALA A 74 8.82 -19.80 -7.54
CA ALA A 74 8.92 -21.05 -8.29
C ALA A 74 8.75 -22.25 -7.35
#